data_AF-A0A1S4CFG0-F1
#
_entry.id   AF-A0A1S4CFG0-F1
#
_cell.length_a   1.000
_cell.length_b   1.000
_cell.length_c   1.000
_cell.angle_alpha   90.00
_cell.angle_beta   90.00
_cell.angle_gamma   90.00
#
_symmetry.space_group_name_H-M   'P 1'
#
loop_
_entity.id
_entity.type
_entity.pdbx_description
1 polymer ?
#
loop_
_entity_poly.entity_id
_entity_poly.type
_entity_poly.pdbx_seq_one_letter_code
_entity_poly.pdbx_strand_id
1 'polypeptide(L)'
;MGGSIETYFSEDNPMYLFETIHKRSNKMLSDFLERLAVVVRKIRSIHTVYFHKLSRFDGEFVDVYYSEELKYARSVGYKVIPLSSYMFQNMNPGSPFGEFVGSLFESRLKARKEGNDSMAYVYKILMNSLYGRFGINPESTQTEVYNYDKYNKLVMTTGFHYAEKLSDEYYIVVYKNNTEWVPDMQWRPPRITTVHIWAAITTCTRIHMYHYISREDCYYTDTDSVVHGSPLPDDDVSPTELGKFKLEHKLNKAIFLAPKGYSLWIDKNQNLTKHKGLAKPLVSDKWYETQYADLKLSIVAPVDSNFQINWATLDIMKKTKLVKLSTPTNTKREPVYDNNQDWVDTNPVNVKDYAR
;
A
#
# COMPACT_ATOMS: atom_id res chain seq x y z
N MET A 1 20.53 12.07 30.00
CA MET A 1 20.11 10.81 30.66
C MET A 1 20.33 9.70 29.65
N GLY A 2 21.13 8.69 29.97
CA GLY A 2 21.40 7.58 29.05
C GLY A 2 20.15 6.73 28.87
N GLY A 3 19.68 6.56 27.63
CA GLY A 3 18.57 5.66 27.34
C GLY A 3 19.06 4.21 27.43
N SER A 4 18.44 3.42 28.30
CA SER A 4 18.61 1.97 28.30
C SER A 4 17.66 1.34 27.29
N ILE A 5 18.17 0.49 26.40
CA ILE A 5 17.34 -0.35 25.54
C ILE A 5 16.92 -1.56 26.37
N GLU A 6 15.62 -1.76 26.55
CA GLU A 6 15.06 -2.96 27.18
C GLU A 6 14.62 -3.92 26.07
N THR A 7 15.13 -5.15 26.11
CA THR A 7 14.75 -6.22 25.17
C THR A 7 14.04 -7.32 25.93
N TYR A 8 12.99 -7.88 25.34
CA TYR A 8 12.20 -8.97 25.91
C TYR A 8 12.26 -10.16 24.96
N PHE A 9 12.84 -11.27 25.41
CA PHE A 9 12.82 -12.53 24.67
C PHE A 9 11.93 -13.55 25.37
N SER A 10 11.26 -14.39 24.58
CA SER A 10 10.45 -15.48 25.15
C SER A 10 11.33 -16.50 25.89
N GLU A 11 12.59 -16.59 25.48
CA GLU A 11 13.66 -17.43 25.97
C GLU A 11 14.17 -16.98 27.35
N ASP A 12 13.93 -15.72 27.73
CA ASP A 12 14.24 -15.20 29.06
C ASP A 12 13.28 -15.75 30.14
N ASN A 13 12.14 -16.32 29.72
CA ASN A 13 11.16 -16.91 30.62
C ASN A 13 11.47 -18.40 30.89
N PRO A 14 11.52 -18.84 32.16
CA PRO A 14 11.98 -20.18 32.49
C PRO A 14 11.06 -21.27 31.94
N MET A 15 11.64 -22.24 31.24
CA MET A 15 10.92 -23.35 30.60
C MET A 15 10.10 -24.19 31.59
N TYR A 16 10.51 -24.26 32.86
CA TYR A 16 9.82 -25.01 33.91
C TYR A 16 8.56 -24.29 34.46
N LEU A 17 8.43 -22.98 34.24
CA LEU A 17 7.24 -22.20 34.61
C LEU A 17 6.27 -22.05 33.44
N PHE A 18 6.81 -21.99 32.22
CA PHE A 18 6.06 -21.79 30.99
C PHE A 18 6.51 -22.83 29.97
N GLU A 19 5.86 -23.99 30.01
CA GLU A 19 6.31 -25.21 29.31
C GLU A 19 6.32 -25.06 27.77
N THR A 20 5.37 -24.30 27.22
CA THR A 20 5.26 -24.10 25.77
C THR A 20 5.77 -22.74 25.33
N ILE A 21 6.27 -22.68 24.09
CA ILE A 21 6.65 -21.41 23.45
C ILE A 21 5.47 -20.42 23.46
N HIS A 22 4.24 -20.89 23.25
CA HIS A 22 3.05 -20.05 23.30
C HIS A 22 2.80 -19.46 24.69
N LYS A 23 3.00 -20.21 25.78
CA LYS A 23 2.87 -19.70 27.15
C LYS A 23 3.98 -18.71 27.49
N ARG A 24 5.22 -18.97 27.04
CA ARG A 24 6.36 -18.05 27.19
C ARG A 24 6.16 -16.74 26.43
N SER A 25 5.72 -16.80 25.18
CA SER A 25 5.40 -15.63 24.36
C SER A 25 4.25 -14.81 24.97
N ASN A 26 3.20 -15.46 25.50
CA ASN A 26 2.11 -14.74 26.18
C ASN A 26 2.59 -14.02 27.45
N LYS A 27 3.44 -14.66 28.26
CA LYS A 27 3.99 -14.04 29.47
C LYS A 27 4.91 -12.87 29.13
N MET A 28 5.84 -13.08 28.19
CA MET A 28 6.72 -12.04 27.66
C MET A 28 5.91 -10.83 27.17
N LEU A 29 4.80 -11.07 26.46
CA LEU A 29 3.93 -10.02 25.93
C LEU A 29 3.20 -9.26 27.05
N SER A 30 2.68 -9.97 28.05
CA SER A 30 2.04 -9.34 29.22
C SER A 30 3.01 -8.40 29.95
N ASP A 31 4.25 -8.86 30.15
CA ASP A 31 5.27 -8.09 30.87
C ASP A 31 5.76 -6.89 30.06
N PHE A 32 5.90 -7.06 28.74
CA PHE A 32 6.18 -5.95 27.82
C PHE A 32 5.07 -4.89 27.86
N LEU A 33 3.80 -5.29 27.81
CA LEU A 33 2.66 -4.35 27.82
C LEU A 33 2.51 -3.61 29.15
N GLU A 34 2.70 -4.30 30.28
CA GLU A 34 2.71 -3.65 31.59
C GLU A 34 3.86 -2.64 31.72
N ARG A 35 5.05 -3.01 31.23
CA ARG A 35 6.20 -2.11 31.21
C ARG A 35 5.96 -0.90 30.32
N LEU A 36 5.45 -1.11 29.10
CA LEU A 36 5.12 -0.06 28.16
C LEU A 36 4.11 0.92 28.77
N ALA A 37 3.07 0.42 29.44
CA ALA A 37 2.10 1.25 30.16
C ALA A 37 2.76 2.10 31.28
N VAL A 38 3.72 1.54 32.02
CA VAL A 38 4.49 2.27 33.05
C VAL A 38 5.42 3.32 32.43
N VAL A 39 6.09 2.99 31.33
CA VAL A 39 7.02 3.89 30.63
C VAL A 39 6.28 5.05 29.98
N VAL A 40 5.18 4.79 29.27
CA VAL A 40 4.31 5.82 28.67
C VAL A 40 3.72 6.76 29.73
N ARG A 41 3.36 6.22 30.91
CA ARG A 41 2.91 7.05 32.05
C ARG A 41 4.02 7.94 32.61
N LYS A 42 5.27 7.48 32.61
CA LYS A 42 6.44 8.22 33.11
C LYS A 42 7.02 9.21 32.09
N ILE A 43 6.93 8.90 30.80
CA ILE A 43 7.52 9.68 29.71
C ILE A 43 6.38 10.05 28.74
N ARG A 44 5.72 11.18 29.01
CA ARG A 44 4.56 11.68 28.27
C ARG A 44 4.84 12.08 26.81
N SER A 45 6.05 11.84 26.31
CA SER A 45 6.58 12.35 25.03
C SER A 45 7.02 11.26 24.05
N ILE A 46 6.71 9.98 24.27
CA ILE A 46 7.04 8.92 23.30
C ILE A 46 5.88 8.75 22.31
N HIS A 47 6.19 9.00 21.03
CA HIS A 47 5.26 9.17 19.93
C HIS A 47 5.53 8.16 18.80
N THR A 48 4.45 7.47 18.38
CA THR A 48 4.22 6.91 17.04
C THR A 48 4.64 5.46 16.75
N VAL A 49 3.66 4.72 16.22
CA VAL A 49 3.75 3.44 15.50
C VAL A 49 2.57 3.40 14.49
N TYR A 50 2.78 2.92 13.26
CA TYR A 50 1.92 3.10 12.07
C TYR A 50 1.58 1.77 11.38
N PHE A 51 0.38 1.51 10.84
CA PHE A 51 0.10 0.74 9.59
C PHE A 51 -1.38 0.82 9.12
N HIS A 52 -1.68 0.25 7.94
CA HIS A 52 -2.83 0.58 7.09
C HIS A 52 -3.63 -0.68 6.66
N LYS A 53 -4.98 -0.54 6.66
CA LYS A 53 -6.08 -1.46 6.28
C LYS A 53 -6.82 -2.09 7.47
N LEU A 54 -8.06 -1.65 7.69
CA LEU A 54 -9.03 -2.28 8.60
C LEU A 54 -9.90 -3.37 7.94
N SER A 55 -9.87 -3.53 6.62
CA SER A 55 -11.01 -4.17 5.95
C SER A 55 -11.09 -5.70 6.01
N ARG A 56 -10.11 -6.45 6.55
CA ARG A 56 -10.09 -7.94 6.51
C ARG A 56 -9.25 -8.62 7.61
N PHE A 57 -9.23 -8.07 8.82
CA PHE A 57 -8.46 -8.65 9.93
C PHE A 57 -9.38 -8.94 11.12
N ASP A 58 -9.20 -10.11 11.72
CA ASP A 58 -9.79 -10.46 13.00
C ASP A 58 -8.69 -10.38 14.06
N GLY A 59 -8.90 -9.67 15.16
CA GLY A 59 -7.96 -9.60 16.27
C GLY A 59 -7.86 -8.23 16.94
N GLU A 60 -6.78 -8.04 17.69
CA GLU A 60 -6.52 -6.85 18.50
C GLU A 60 -5.20 -6.20 18.06
N PHE A 61 -5.23 -4.87 17.91
CA PHE A 61 -4.07 -4.07 17.51
C PHE A 61 -4.19 -2.63 18.01
N VAL A 62 -3.06 -1.91 18.04
CA VAL A 62 -2.95 -0.51 18.47
C VAL A 62 -2.29 0.31 17.37
N ASP A 63 -2.94 1.38 16.89
CA ASP A 63 -2.45 2.18 15.77
C ASP A 63 -3.10 3.58 15.70
N VAL A 64 -2.67 4.42 14.75
CA VAL A 64 -3.13 5.80 14.53
C VAL A 64 -4.04 5.87 13.30
N TYR A 65 -5.28 6.34 13.49
CA TYR A 65 -6.28 6.46 12.44
C TYR A 65 -6.85 7.86 12.33
N TYR A 66 -7.32 8.20 11.12
CA TYR A 66 -8.24 9.32 10.98
C TYR A 66 -9.55 9.01 11.70
N SER A 67 -10.06 9.95 12.48
CA SER A 67 -11.16 9.69 13.43
C SER A 67 -12.44 9.15 12.78
N GLU A 68 -12.72 9.51 11.52
CA GLU A 68 -13.88 8.99 10.79
C GLU A 68 -13.77 7.49 10.49
N GLU A 69 -12.57 6.95 10.31
CA GLU A 69 -12.38 5.50 10.15
C GLU A 69 -12.77 4.75 11.42
N LEU A 70 -12.41 5.31 12.59
CA LEU A 70 -12.74 4.73 13.89
C LEU A 70 -14.24 4.79 14.18
N LYS A 71 -14.89 5.91 13.83
CA LYS A 71 -16.35 6.03 13.94
C LYS A 71 -17.05 5.00 13.06
N TYR A 72 -16.57 4.83 11.82
CA TYR A 72 -17.11 3.84 10.90
C TYR A 72 -16.87 2.40 11.37
N ALA A 73 -15.66 2.10 11.84
CA ALA A 73 -15.32 0.79 12.41
C ALA A 73 -16.28 0.41 13.56
N ARG A 74 -16.58 1.36 14.45
CA ARG A 74 -17.57 1.16 15.52
C ARG A 74 -18.97 0.84 14.97
N SER A 75 -19.40 1.52 13.90
CA SER A 75 -20.72 1.25 13.30
C SER A 75 -20.85 -0.13 12.67
N VAL A 76 -19.74 -0.76 12.26
CA VAL A 76 -19.71 -2.11 11.70
C VAL A 76 -19.32 -3.19 12.73
N GLY A 77 -19.26 -2.84 14.02
CA GLY A 77 -19.14 -3.79 15.12
C GLY A 77 -17.77 -3.86 15.82
N TYR A 78 -16.78 -3.08 15.40
CA TYR A 78 -15.47 -3.08 16.07
C TYR A 78 -15.53 -2.36 17.43
N LYS A 79 -14.83 -2.92 18.42
CA LYS A 79 -14.56 -2.23 19.69
C LYS A 79 -13.35 -1.32 19.52
N VAL A 80 -13.54 -0.01 19.66
CA VAL A 80 -12.46 0.99 19.57
C VAL A 80 -12.23 1.62 20.93
N ILE A 81 -10.98 1.64 21.38
CA ILE A 81 -10.54 2.28 22.63
C ILE A 81 -9.56 3.41 22.26
N PRO A 82 -10.00 4.69 22.26
CA PRO A 82 -9.10 5.81 21.99
C PRO A 82 -8.05 5.95 23.10
N LEU A 83 -6.78 6.04 22.72
CA LEU A 83 -5.67 6.22 23.67
C LEU A 83 -5.19 7.68 23.71
N SER A 84 -5.11 8.32 22.55
CA SER A 84 -4.70 9.71 22.37
C SER A 84 -5.26 10.26 21.04
N SER A 85 -5.21 11.59 20.85
CA SER A 85 -5.69 12.21 19.61
C SER A 85 -4.97 13.52 19.29
N TYR A 86 -4.97 13.87 18.00
CA TYR A 86 -4.65 15.20 17.51
C TYR A 86 -5.93 15.85 17.01
N MET A 87 -6.19 17.09 17.44
CA MET A 87 -7.37 17.83 17.01
C MET A 87 -6.97 18.84 15.93
N PHE A 88 -7.69 18.82 14.83
CA PHE A 88 -7.53 19.75 13.73
C PHE A 88 -8.77 20.64 13.64
N GLN A 89 -8.57 21.91 13.29
CA GLN A 89 -9.69 22.81 13.04
C GLN A 89 -10.40 22.41 11.74
N ASN A 90 -11.73 22.42 11.77
CA ASN A 90 -12.52 22.21 10.57
C ASN A 90 -12.27 23.36 9.58
N MET A 91 -12.07 23.01 8.32
CA MET A 91 -12.02 23.99 7.24
C MET A 91 -13.45 24.42 6.89
N ASN A 92 -13.83 25.63 7.31
CA ASN A 92 -15.10 26.27 6.97
C ASN A 92 -14.85 27.51 6.10
N PRO A 93 -15.69 27.79 5.07
CA PRO A 93 -16.96 27.13 4.74
C PRO A 93 -16.85 25.91 3.80
N GLY A 94 -15.65 25.47 3.43
CA GLY A 94 -15.49 24.30 2.56
C GLY A 94 -14.04 23.93 2.28
N SER A 95 -13.84 22.84 1.53
CA SER A 95 -12.50 22.38 1.13
C SER A 95 -11.80 23.40 0.23
N PRO A 96 -10.54 23.78 0.52
CA PRO A 96 -9.77 24.68 -0.33
C PRO A 96 -9.44 24.08 -1.70
N PHE A 97 -9.72 22.79 -1.89
CA PHE A 97 -9.45 22.06 -3.13
C PHE A 97 -10.66 21.98 -4.07
N GLY A 98 -11.84 22.46 -3.64
CA GLY A 98 -13.07 22.35 -4.42
C GLY A 98 -12.96 22.97 -5.81
N GLU A 99 -12.52 24.23 -5.88
CA GLU A 99 -12.32 24.95 -7.15
C GLU A 99 -11.23 24.31 -8.03
N PHE A 100 -10.11 23.90 -7.41
CA PHE A 100 -9.02 23.23 -8.12
C PHE A 100 -9.48 21.91 -8.76
N VAL A 101 -10.16 21.07 -8.00
CA VAL A 101 -10.64 19.76 -8.50
C VAL A 101 -11.76 19.97 -9.52
N GLY A 102 -12.71 20.87 -9.23
CA GLY A 102 -13.83 21.17 -10.11
C GLY A 102 -13.39 21.72 -11.47
N SER A 103 -12.51 22.73 -11.49
CA SER A 103 -12.03 23.33 -12.74
C SER A 103 -11.24 22.37 -13.63
N LEU A 104 -10.40 21.51 -13.04
CA LEU A 104 -9.67 20.46 -13.77
C LEU A 104 -10.62 19.37 -14.29
N PHE A 105 -11.65 19.02 -13.52
CA PHE A 105 -12.65 18.05 -13.94
C PHE A 105 -13.45 18.56 -15.16
N GLU A 106 -13.92 19.80 -15.12
CA GLU A 106 -14.63 20.41 -16.26
C GLU A 106 -13.75 20.49 -17.49
N SER A 107 -12.48 20.89 -17.32
CA SER A 107 -11.50 20.96 -18.40
C SER A 107 -11.22 19.57 -19.01
N ARG A 108 -11.21 18.52 -18.16
CA ARG A 108 -11.11 17.12 -18.60
C ARG A 108 -12.34 16.67 -19.39
N LEU A 109 -13.55 17.04 -18.96
CA LEU A 109 -14.79 16.72 -19.69
C LEU A 109 -14.80 17.40 -21.06
N LYS A 110 -14.41 18.67 -21.14
CA LYS A 110 -14.28 19.40 -22.40
C LYS A 110 -13.28 18.75 -23.35
N ALA A 111 -12.08 18.44 -22.87
CA ALA A 111 -11.05 17.77 -23.68
C ALA A 111 -11.54 16.43 -24.25
N ARG A 112 -12.30 15.64 -23.47
CA ARG A 112 -12.91 14.39 -23.95
C ARG A 112 -13.95 14.63 -25.05
N LYS A 113 -14.80 15.65 -24.90
CA LYS A 113 -15.80 16.02 -25.92
C LYS A 113 -15.13 16.43 -27.24
N GLU A 114 -13.95 17.03 -27.16
CA GLU A 114 -13.13 17.45 -28.31
C GLU A 114 -12.26 16.30 -28.88
N GLY A 115 -12.31 15.09 -28.31
CA GLY A 115 -11.45 13.97 -28.73
C GLY A 115 -9.97 14.11 -28.35
N ASN A 116 -9.64 15.04 -27.45
CA ASN A 116 -8.27 15.29 -26.98
C ASN A 116 -7.94 14.42 -25.76
N ASP A 117 -7.73 13.13 -26.01
CA ASP A 117 -7.42 12.14 -24.95
C ASP A 117 -6.13 12.46 -24.19
N SER A 118 -5.14 13.04 -24.87
CA SER A 118 -3.87 13.48 -24.26
C SER A 118 -4.10 14.54 -23.18
N MET A 119 -4.87 15.59 -23.48
CA MET A 119 -5.17 16.62 -22.49
C MET A 119 -6.10 16.10 -21.39
N ALA A 120 -7.07 15.26 -21.73
CA ALA A 120 -7.92 14.61 -20.73
C ALA A 120 -7.09 13.75 -19.75
N TYR A 121 -6.02 13.11 -20.24
CA TYR A 121 -5.07 12.39 -19.40
C TYR A 121 -4.24 13.34 -18.52
N VAL A 122 -3.73 14.44 -19.06
CA VAL A 122 -2.99 15.46 -18.29
C VAL A 122 -3.84 15.98 -17.12
N TYR A 123 -5.08 16.39 -17.38
CA TYR A 123 -5.98 16.85 -16.32
C TYR A 123 -6.24 15.77 -15.26
N LYS A 124 -6.45 14.52 -15.67
CA LYS A 124 -6.59 13.39 -14.74
C LYS A 124 -5.37 13.22 -13.83
N ILE A 125 -4.16 13.29 -14.39
CA ILE A 125 -2.91 13.13 -13.62
C ILE A 125 -2.72 14.30 -12.66
N LEU A 126 -3.02 15.53 -13.06
CA LEU A 126 -2.93 16.70 -12.18
C LEU A 126 -3.87 16.57 -10.97
N MET A 127 -5.13 16.16 -11.19
CA MET A 127 -6.09 15.89 -10.12
C MET A 127 -5.58 14.80 -9.16
N ASN A 128 -5.13 13.67 -9.70
CA ASN A 128 -4.68 12.53 -8.89
C ASN A 128 -3.35 12.79 -8.18
N SER A 129 -2.51 13.69 -8.70
CA SER A 129 -1.20 13.99 -8.10
C SER A 129 -1.33 14.83 -6.84
N LEU A 130 -2.39 15.64 -6.70
CA LEU A 130 -2.55 16.56 -5.57
C LEU A 130 -2.53 15.83 -4.22
N TYR A 131 -3.41 14.85 -4.02
CA TYR A 131 -3.45 14.12 -2.76
C TYR A 131 -2.18 13.29 -2.55
N GLY A 132 -1.57 12.78 -3.64
CA GLY A 132 -0.30 12.07 -3.59
C GLY A 132 0.84 12.92 -3.03
N ARG A 133 0.85 14.24 -3.32
CA ARG A 133 1.81 15.19 -2.73
C ARG A 133 1.70 15.29 -1.21
N PHE A 134 0.49 15.19 -0.66
CA PHE A 134 0.27 15.28 0.78
C PHE A 134 0.81 14.08 1.56
N GLY A 135 0.93 12.92 0.91
CA GLY A 135 1.40 11.66 1.50
C GLY A 135 2.83 11.26 1.08
N ILE A 136 3.66 12.19 0.60
CA ILE A 136 5.04 11.87 0.22
C ILE A 136 5.81 11.47 1.48
N ASN A 137 6.43 10.28 1.45
CA ASN A 137 7.32 9.82 2.49
C ASN A 137 8.49 10.82 2.64
N PRO A 138 8.70 11.40 3.84
CA PRO A 138 9.85 12.24 4.10
C PRO A 138 11.18 11.53 3.81
N GLU A 139 11.27 10.24 4.18
CA GLU A 139 12.42 9.41 3.84
C GLU A 139 12.47 9.21 2.32
N SER A 140 13.57 9.63 1.71
CA SER A 140 13.75 9.54 0.27
C SER A 140 15.15 9.07 -0.10
N THR A 141 15.23 8.26 -1.15
CA THR A 141 16.50 7.90 -1.77
C THR A 141 16.91 9.00 -2.74
N GLN A 142 18.11 9.51 -2.55
CA GLN A 142 18.76 10.48 -3.42
C GLN A 142 19.84 9.79 -4.24
N THR A 143 19.92 10.16 -5.52
CA THR A 143 20.98 9.74 -6.42
C THR A 143 21.64 11.00 -6.95
N GLU A 144 22.89 11.24 -6.57
CA GLU A 144 23.62 12.46 -6.91
C GLU A 144 25.02 12.15 -7.41
N VAL A 145 25.59 13.09 -8.18
CA VAL A 145 26.96 13.00 -8.68
C VAL A 145 27.85 13.87 -7.82
N TYR A 146 28.88 13.28 -7.22
CA TYR A 146 29.81 13.95 -6.31
C TYR A 146 31.25 13.72 -6.70
N ASN A 147 32.10 14.69 -6.37
CA ASN A 147 33.54 14.50 -6.43
C ASN A 147 34.03 13.59 -5.30
N TYR A 148 35.29 13.15 -5.39
CA TYR A 148 35.90 12.25 -4.40
C TYR A 148 35.80 12.77 -2.94
N ASP A 149 36.04 14.07 -2.72
CA ASP A 149 35.98 14.66 -1.37
C ASP A 149 34.58 14.60 -0.75
N LYS A 150 33.54 14.89 -1.54
CA LYS A 150 32.15 14.79 -1.08
C LYS A 150 31.71 13.34 -0.92
N TYR A 151 32.13 12.47 -1.85
CA TYR A 151 31.90 11.03 -1.75
C TYR A 151 32.44 10.46 -0.43
N ASN A 152 33.71 10.73 -0.09
CA ASN A 152 34.33 10.22 1.14
C ASN A 152 33.58 10.65 2.41
N LYS A 153 33.02 11.87 2.41
CA LYS A 153 32.18 12.35 3.53
C LYS A 153 30.86 11.58 3.62
N LEU A 154 30.22 11.28 2.48
CA LEU A 154 28.91 10.62 2.42
C LEU A 154 28.96 9.12 2.72
N VAL A 155 30.04 8.42 2.37
CA VAL A 155 30.21 6.99 2.72
C VAL A 155 30.15 6.77 4.24
N MET A 156 30.56 7.79 5.01
CA MET A 156 30.51 7.76 6.48
C MET A 156 29.16 8.19 7.06
N THR A 157 28.19 8.60 6.23
CA THR A 157 26.87 9.05 6.70
C THR A 157 25.88 7.90 6.84
N THR A 158 25.03 8.00 7.87
CA THR A 158 23.88 7.11 8.06
C THR A 158 22.92 7.23 6.88
N GLY A 159 22.61 6.11 6.23
CA GLY A 159 21.73 6.07 5.06
C GLY A 159 22.47 5.91 3.72
N PHE A 160 23.80 5.88 3.70
CA PHE A 160 24.55 5.49 2.50
C PHE A 160 24.10 4.10 2.02
N HIS A 161 23.83 3.97 0.72
CA HIS A 161 23.48 2.70 0.10
C HIS A 161 24.65 2.12 -0.70
N TYR A 162 25.06 2.84 -1.75
CA TYR A 162 26.19 2.45 -2.59
C TYR A 162 26.70 3.66 -3.36
N ALA A 163 27.89 3.51 -3.93
CA ALA A 163 28.42 4.44 -4.91
C ALA A 163 29.08 3.68 -6.05
N GLU A 164 29.07 4.28 -7.23
CA GLU A 164 29.73 3.74 -8.41
C GLU A 164 30.65 4.82 -9.00
N LYS A 165 31.89 4.46 -9.28
CA LYS A 165 32.87 5.38 -9.86
C LYS A 165 32.47 5.67 -11.30
N LEU A 166 32.24 6.94 -11.60
CA LEU A 166 31.88 7.42 -12.93
C LEU A 166 33.12 7.84 -13.73
N SER A 167 34.06 8.49 -13.06
CA SER A 167 35.38 8.86 -13.60
C SER A 167 36.39 8.97 -12.46
N ASP A 168 37.64 9.35 -12.75
CA ASP A 168 38.64 9.63 -11.70
C ASP A 168 38.23 10.78 -10.77
N GLU A 169 37.35 11.67 -11.23
CA GLU A 169 36.90 12.83 -10.47
C GLU A 169 35.55 12.62 -9.80
N TYR A 170 34.65 11.83 -10.39
CA TYR A 170 33.24 11.76 -10.00
C TYR A 170 32.74 10.35 -9.67
N TYR A 171 31.77 10.33 -8.75
CA TYR A 171 31.06 9.15 -8.29
C TYR A 171 29.56 9.42 -8.34
N ILE A 172 28.79 8.44 -8.80
CA ILE A 172 27.35 8.40 -8.58
C ILE A 172 27.14 7.80 -7.19
N VAL A 173 26.50 8.55 -6.29
CA VAL A 173 26.27 8.16 -4.92
C VAL A 173 24.77 8.05 -4.67
N VAL A 174 24.37 6.92 -4.09
CA VAL A 174 22.98 6.66 -3.67
C VAL A 174 22.94 6.60 -2.15
N TYR A 175 22.07 7.41 -1.56
CA TYR A 175 21.89 7.47 -0.10
C TYR A 175 20.45 7.81 0.26
N LYS A 176 20.04 7.50 1.49
CA LYS A 176 18.76 7.90 2.08
C LYS A 176 18.93 9.19 2.86
N ASN A 177 17.96 10.10 2.71
CA ASN A 177 17.81 11.30 3.51
C ASN A 177 16.51 11.25 4.32
N ASN A 178 16.42 12.04 5.40
CA ASN A 178 15.28 12.10 6.32
C ASN A 178 14.89 10.71 6.87
N THR A 179 15.90 9.95 7.32
CA THR A 179 15.67 8.69 8.03
C THR A 179 15.13 8.97 9.44
N GLU A 180 14.56 7.96 10.10
CA GLU A 180 13.90 8.08 11.42
C GLU A 180 14.81 8.61 12.57
N TRP A 181 16.11 8.78 12.32
CA TRP A 181 17.14 9.06 13.33
C TRP A 181 17.91 10.38 13.11
N VAL A 182 17.37 11.32 12.33
CA VAL A 182 18.02 12.63 12.14
C VAL A 182 17.49 13.65 13.16
N PRO A 183 18.35 14.50 13.75
CA PRO A 183 17.89 15.61 14.58
C PRO A 183 16.96 16.55 13.80
N ASP A 184 16.00 17.19 14.48
CA ASP A 184 15.03 18.11 13.86
C ASP A 184 15.67 19.19 12.96
N MET A 185 16.85 19.69 13.33
CA MET A 185 17.60 20.67 12.53
C MET A 185 18.07 20.14 11.17
N GLN A 186 18.18 18.83 11.03
CA GLN A 186 18.57 18.11 9.81
C GLN A 186 17.38 17.47 9.09
N TRP A 187 16.20 17.44 9.73
CA TRP A 187 14.96 16.98 9.11
C TRP A 187 14.50 17.96 8.03
N ARG A 188 14.53 17.52 6.77
CA ARG A 188 14.18 18.30 5.59
C ARG A 188 13.08 17.61 4.78
N PRO A 189 11.87 17.47 5.35
CA PRO A 189 10.76 16.82 4.66
C PRO A 189 10.33 17.66 3.46
N PRO A 190 9.66 17.06 2.46
CA PRO A 190 9.09 17.82 1.36
C PRO A 190 8.13 18.91 1.89
N ARG A 191 8.28 20.14 1.38
CA ARG A 191 7.57 21.33 1.89
C ARG A 191 6.03 21.26 1.86
N ILE A 192 5.49 20.37 1.04
CA ILE A 192 4.05 20.25 0.76
C ILE A 192 3.42 18.99 1.36
N THR A 193 4.15 18.24 2.17
CA THR A 193 3.62 17.03 2.81
C THR A 193 2.68 17.42 3.95
N THR A 194 1.43 16.97 3.87
CA THR A 194 0.38 17.16 4.89
C THR A 194 -0.32 15.83 5.14
N VAL A 195 0.36 14.93 5.87
CA VAL A 195 -0.07 13.54 6.05
C VAL A 195 -1.49 13.39 6.62
N HIS A 196 -1.95 14.34 7.44
CA HIS A 196 -3.30 14.35 7.98
C HIS A 196 -4.37 14.57 6.90
N ILE A 197 -4.12 15.42 5.88
CA ILE A 197 -5.02 15.61 4.74
C ILE A 197 -5.02 14.34 3.87
N TRP A 198 -3.85 13.76 3.61
CA TRP A 198 -3.75 12.49 2.89
C TRP A 198 -4.52 11.36 3.60
N ALA A 199 -4.37 11.25 4.92
CA ALA A 199 -5.09 10.27 5.73
C ALA A 199 -6.60 10.49 5.66
N ALA A 200 -7.08 11.74 5.77
CA ALA A 200 -8.49 12.07 5.65
C ALA A 200 -9.05 11.68 4.27
N ILE A 201 -8.40 12.09 3.17
CA ILE A 201 -8.83 11.78 1.80
C ILE A 201 -8.92 10.26 1.60
N THR A 202 -7.85 9.52 1.88
CA THR A 202 -7.83 8.07 1.64
C THR A 202 -8.84 7.34 2.52
N THR A 203 -9.08 7.82 3.74
CA THR A 203 -10.06 7.23 4.66
C THR A 203 -11.48 7.45 4.17
N CYS A 204 -11.83 8.68 3.78
CA CYS A 204 -13.15 8.97 3.21
C CYS A 204 -13.39 8.14 1.95
N THR A 205 -12.39 7.94 1.09
CA THR A 205 -12.48 7.01 -0.04
C THR A 205 -12.73 5.58 0.41
N ARG A 206 -12.02 5.06 1.42
CA ARG A 206 -12.25 3.69 1.94
C ARG A 206 -13.65 3.51 2.51
N ILE A 207 -14.13 4.47 3.29
CA ILE A 207 -15.47 4.46 3.88
C ILE A 207 -16.52 4.45 2.76
N HIS A 208 -16.39 5.34 1.77
CA HIS A 208 -17.28 5.39 0.62
C HIS A 208 -17.28 4.07 -0.15
N MET A 209 -16.10 3.51 -0.44
CA MET A 209 -15.96 2.24 -1.14
C MET A 209 -16.50 1.04 -0.34
N TYR A 210 -16.49 1.09 0.99
CA TYR A 210 -16.89 -0.04 1.84
C TYR A 210 -18.33 -0.49 1.53
N HIS A 211 -19.26 0.45 1.32
CA HIS A 211 -20.65 0.12 0.99
C HIS A 211 -20.79 -0.78 -0.25
N TYR A 212 -19.89 -0.62 -1.22
CA TYR A 212 -19.86 -1.43 -2.42
C TYR A 212 -19.05 -2.72 -2.23
N ILE A 213 -17.99 -2.67 -1.43
CA ILE A 213 -17.13 -3.83 -1.14
C ILE A 213 -17.82 -4.85 -0.22
N SER A 214 -18.68 -4.39 0.69
CA SER A 214 -19.37 -5.25 1.66
C SER A 214 -20.58 -5.98 1.08
N ARG A 215 -20.90 -5.79 -0.20
CA ARG A 215 -21.96 -6.54 -0.88
C ARG A 215 -21.55 -8.00 -1.05
N GLU A 216 -22.51 -8.90 -0.88
CA GLU A 216 -22.28 -10.35 -1.05
C GLU A 216 -21.83 -10.71 -2.47
N ASP A 217 -22.29 -9.95 -3.47
CA ASP A 217 -21.96 -10.14 -4.87
C ASP A 217 -20.68 -9.41 -5.31
N CYS A 218 -19.84 -8.96 -4.38
CA CYS A 218 -18.59 -8.29 -4.68
C CYS A 218 -17.42 -9.26 -4.89
N TYR A 219 -17.04 -9.46 -6.16
CA TYR A 219 -15.96 -10.38 -6.53
C TYR A 219 -14.56 -9.77 -6.44
N TYR A 220 -14.42 -8.49 -6.75
CA TYR A 220 -13.10 -7.84 -6.79
C TYR A 220 -13.18 -6.34 -6.55
N THR A 221 -12.12 -5.78 -5.97
CA THR A 221 -11.92 -4.34 -5.83
C THR A 221 -10.44 -3.98 -5.90
N ASP A 222 -10.12 -2.87 -6.56
CA ASP A 222 -8.79 -2.23 -6.50
C ASP A 222 -8.95 -0.72 -6.40
N THR A 223 -8.65 -0.18 -5.22
CA THR A 223 -8.67 1.26 -4.88
C THR A 223 -10.06 1.91 -5.01
N ASP A 224 -10.48 2.21 -6.23
CA ASP A 224 -11.69 2.96 -6.60
C ASP A 224 -12.54 2.23 -7.66
N SER A 225 -12.36 0.90 -7.76
CA SER A 225 -13.11 0.03 -8.67
C SER A 225 -13.75 -1.14 -7.93
N VAL A 226 -14.88 -1.62 -8.45
CA VAL A 226 -15.57 -2.83 -7.98
C VAL A 226 -16.02 -3.69 -9.16
N VAL A 227 -16.03 -5.01 -8.98
CA VAL A 227 -16.66 -5.97 -9.88
C VAL A 227 -17.77 -6.67 -9.11
N HIS A 228 -19.01 -6.42 -9.51
CA HIS A 228 -20.22 -6.96 -8.88
C HIS A 228 -20.95 -7.94 -9.80
N GLY A 229 -21.69 -8.88 -9.19
CA GLY A 229 -22.57 -9.78 -9.91
C GLY A 229 -23.84 -9.12 -10.42
N SER A 230 -24.35 -8.12 -9.70
CA SER A 230 -25.51 -7.33 -10.09
C SER A 230 -25.14 -5.85 -10.29
N PRO A 231 -25.90 -5.11 -11.12
CA PRO A 231 -25.65 -3.68 -11.35
C PRO A 231 -25.67 -2.85 -10.06
N LEU A 232 -24.95 -1.72 -10.09
CA LEU A 232 -25.12 -0.64 -9.12
C LEU A 232 -26.42 0.13 -9.38
N PRO A 233 -27.01 0.78 -8.37
CA PRO A 233 -28.12 1.71 -8.56
C PRO A 233 -27.77 2.82 -9.57
N ASP A 234 -28.75 3.26 -10.37
CA ASP A 234 -28.53 4.31 -11.38
C ASP A 234 -28.02 5.61 -10.75
N ASP A 235 -28.43 5.92 -9.52
CA ASP A 235 -27.97 7.10 -8.78
C ASP A 235 -26.46 7.07 -8.48
N ASP A 236 -25.84 5.89 -8.42
CA ASP A 236 -24.41 5.71 -8.15
C ASP A 236 -23.56 5.70 -9.43
N VAL A 237 -24.19 5.70 -10.62
CA VAL A 237 -23.51 5.48 -11.90
C VAL A 237 -23.66 6.69 -12.82
N SER A 238 -22.55 7.31 -13.20
CA SER A 238 -22.53 8.38 -14.20
C SER A 238 -21.16 8.49 -14.86
N PRO A 239 -21.08 8.58 -16.20
CA PRO A 239 -19.81 8.77 -16.90
C PRO A 239 -19.25 10.19 -16.78
N THR A 240 -20.08 11.16 -16.35
CA THR A 240 -19.80 12.60 -16.41
C THR A 240 -19.92 13.31 -15.06
N GLU A 241 -20.46 12.67 -14.03
CA GLU A 241 -20.52 13.27 -12.69
C GLU A 241 -19.33 12.84 -11.84
N LEU A 242 -18.77 13.78 -11.10
CA LEU A 242 -17.64 13.53 -10.21
C LEU A 242 -18.10 12.72 -8.99
N GLY A 243 -17.35 11.67 -8.65
CA GLY A 243 -17.61 10.83 -7.48
C GLY A 243 -18.54 9.63 -7.74
N LYS A 244 -19.23 9.59 -8.89
CA LYS A 244 -20.02 8.42 -9.31
C LYS A 244 -19.17 7.39 -10.05
N PHE A 245 -19.63 6.16 -10.06
CA PHE A 245 -18.99 5.08 -10.82
C PHE A 245 -19.24 5.26 -12.31
N LYS A 246 -18.24 4.92 -13.11
CA LYS A 246 -18.41 4.74 -14.55
C LYS A 246 -18.54 3.24 -14.82
N LEU A 247 -19.60 2.84 -15.52
CA LEU A 247 -19.68 1.48 -16.08
C LEU A 247 -18.59 1.30 -17.14
N GLU A 248 -17.54 0.55 -16.82
CA GLU A 248 -16.44 0.28 -17.76
C GLU A 248 -16.74 -0.93 -18.65
N HIS A 249 -17.14 -2.06 -18.04
CA HIS A 249 -17.33 -3.32 -18.75
C HIS A 249 -18.52 -4.12 -18.19
N LYS A 250 -19.17 -4.88 -19.07
CA LYS A 250 -20.06 -6.00 -18.71
C LYS A 250 -19.29 -7.29 -19.00
N LEU A 251 -19.24 -8.21 -18.06
CA LEU A 251 -18.37 -9.38 -18.12
C LEU A 251 -19.19 -10.66 -18.26
N ASN A 252 -18.76 -11.55 -19.16
CA ASN A 252 -19.30 -12.91 -19.26
C ASN A 252 -18.61 -13.86 -18.28
N LYS A 253 -17.32 -13.62 -18.02
CA LYS A 253 -16.46 -14.41 -17.14
C LYS A 253 -15.34 -13.53 -16.60
N ALA A 254 -14.88 -13.82 -15.39
CA ALA A 254 -13.68 -13.23 -14.83
C ALA A 254 -12.96 -14.23 -13.93
N ILE A 255 -11.63 -14.14 -13.87
CA ILE A 255 -10.78 -14.92 -12.97
C ILE A 255 -9.89 -13.94 -12.20
N PHE A 256 -9.96 -13.97 -10.87
CA PHE A 256 -9.17 -13.13 -9.97
C PHE A 256 -8.28 -14.01 -9.10
N LEU A 257 -6.98 -14.09 -9.40
CA LEU A 257 -6.05 -14.94 -8.65
C LEU A 257 -5.27 -14.17 -7.58
N ALA A 258 -5.08 -12.86 -7.76
CA ALA A 258 -4.34 -12.01 -6.83
C ALA A 258 -4.71 -10.53 -6.99
N PRO A 259 -4.35 -9.66 -6.02
CA PRO A 259 -4.43 -8.21 -6.22
C PRO A 259 -3.63 -7.78 -7.46
N LYS A 260 -4.30 -7.13 -8.42
CA LYS A 260 -3.75 -6.75 -9.73
C LYS A 260 -3.29 -7.95 -10.58
N GLY A 261 -3.85 -9.13 -10.34
CA GLY A 261 -3.65 -10.36 -11.09
C GLY A 261 -4.99 -10.99 -11.46
N TYR A 262 -5.54 -10.60 -12.61
CA TYR A 262 -6.85 -11.06 -13.08
C TYR A 262 -6.98 -11.06 -14.60
N SER A 263 -7.96 -11.81 -15.11
CA SER A 263 -8.38 -11.78 -16.52
C SER A 263 -9.90 -11.64 -16.61
N LEU A 264 -10.37 -10.79 -17.52
CA LEU A 264 -11.77 -10.44 -17.74
C LEU A 264 -12.17 -10.76 -19.19
N TRP A 265 -13.29 -11.46 -19.37
CA TRP A 265 -13.88 -11.74 -20.68
C TRP A 265 -15.12 -10.87 -20.85
N ILE A 266 -15.01 -9.86 -21.72
CA ILE A 266 -16.05 -8.84 -21.92
C ILE A 266 -17.06 -9.34 -22.96
N ASP A 267 -16.58 -9.79 -24.11
CA ASP A 267 -17.37 -10.40 -25.18
C ASP A 267 -16.60 -11.57 -25.83
N LYS A 268 -17.13 -12.18 -26.90
CA LYS A 268 -16.51 -13.36 -27.55
C LYS A 268 -15.09 -13.11 -28.08
N ASN A 269 -14.71 -11.85 -28.32
CA ASN A 269 -13.46 -11.48 -28.97
C ASN A 269 -12.58 -10.53 -28.14
N GLN A 270 -13.07 -10.05 -26.99
CA GLN A 270 -12.38 -9.05 -26.17
C GLN A 270 -12.11 -9.58 -24.76
N ASN A 271 -10.82 -9.83 -24.49
CA ASN A 271 -10.31 -10.21 -23.18
C ASN A 271 -9.35 -9.13 -22.66
N LEU A 272 -9.44 -8.81 -21.37
CA LEU A 272 -8.54 -7.89 -20.68
C LEU A 272 -7.79 -8.63 -19.59
N THR A 273 -6.46 -8.66 -19.71
CA THR A 273 -5.59 -9.29 -18.70
C THR A 273 -4.76 -8.24 -17.97
N LYS A 274 -4.78 -8.30 -16.63
CA LYS A 274 -3.95 -7.48 -15.74
C LYS A 274 -3.07 -8.36 -14.89
N HIS A 275 -1.80 -7.99 -14.81
CA HIS A 275 -0.82 -8.68 -13.98
C HIS A 275 0.24 -7.69 -13.50
N LYS A 276 0.56 -7.72 -12.21
CA LYS A 276 1.56 -6.86 -11.59
C LYS A 276 2.90 -7.57 -11.54
N GLY A 277 3.97 -6.85 -11.91
CA GLY A 277 5.34 -7.33 -11.79
C GLY A 277 5.98 -7.74 -13.11
N LEU A 278 7.19 -8.27 -13.02
CA LEU A 278 8.04 -8.58 -14.17
C LEU A 278 7.44 -9.66 -15.08
N ALA A 279 6.61 -10.55 -14.54
CA ALA A 279 6.03 -11.64 -15.31
C ALA A 279 4.83 -11.25 -16.20
N LYS A 280 4.43 -9.97 -16.20
CA LYS A 280 3.30 -9.48 -17.00
C LYS A 280 3.34 -9.90 -18.48
N PRO A 281 4.49 -9.91 -19.19
CA PRO A 281 4.54 -10.32 -20.60
C PRO A 281 4.28 -11.81 -20.83
N LEU A 282 4.35 -12.63 -19.77
CA LEU A 282 4.26 -14.09 -19.84
C LEU A 282 2.86 -14.63 -19.57
N VAL A 283 1.92 -13.77 -19.14
CA VAL A 283 0.57 -14.19 -18.79
C VAL A 283 -0.43 -13.84 -19.88
N SER A 284 -1.37 -14.74 -20.09
CA SER A 284 -2.53 -14.59 -20.96
C SER A 284 -3.79 -14.98 -20.21
N ASP A 285 -4.94 -14.69 -20.80
CA ASP A 285 -6.25 -15.22 -20.38
C ASP A 285 -6.21 -16.75 -20.22
N LYS A 286 -5.59 -17.45 -21.18
CA LYS A 286 -5.40 -18.90 -21.14
C LYS A 286 -4.51 -19.36 -19.97
N TRP A 287 -3.47 -18.58 -19.64
CA TRP A 287 -2.67 -18.84 -18.43
C TRP A 287 -3.52 -18.74 -17.16
N TYR A 288 -4.42 -17.75 -17.07
CA TYR A 288 -5.34 -17.62 -15.93
C TYR A 288 -6.32 -18.80 -15.84
N GLU A 289 -6.81 -19.33 -16.97
CA GLU A 289 -7.65 -20.53 -16.97
C GLU A 289 -6.87 -21.76 -16.49
N THR A 290 -5.66 -21.98 -17.01
CA THR A 290 -4.81 -23.09 -16.59
C THR A 290 -4.42 -22.99 -15.12
N GLN A 291 -4.05 -21.80 -14.65
CA GLN A 291 -3.67 -21.56 -13.26
C GLN A 291 -4.87 -21.67 -12.30
N TYR A 292 -6.08 -21.32 -12.74
CA TYR A 292 -7.30 -21.53 -11.96
C TYR A 292 -7.63 -23.02 -11.84
N ALA A 293 -7.44 -23.80 -12.91
CA ALA A 293 -7.64 -25.25 -12.89
C ALA A 293 -6.63 -26.00 -11.99
N ASP A 294 -5.40 -25.49 -11.87
CA ASP A 294 -4.41 -25.99 -10.91
C ASP A 294 -3.58 -24.84 -10.32
N LEU A 295 -3.95 -24.45 -9.09
CA LEU A 295 -3.30 -23.37 -8.35
C LEU A 295 -1.85 -23.67 -7.98
N LYS A 296 -1.43 -24.95 -7.98
CA LYS A 296 -0.05 -25.35 -7.63
C LYS A 296 0.90 -25.25 -8.82
N LEU A 297 0.38 -25.01 -10.03
CA LEU A 297 1.23 -24.81 -11.20
C LEU A 297 2.22 -23.69 -10.95
N SER A 298 3.48 -24.00 -11.25
CA SER A 298 4.54 -23.02 -11.23
C SER A 298 5.38 -23.15 -12.49
N ILE A 299 5.56 -22.02 -13.17
CA ILE A 299 6.36 -21.93 -14.39
C ILE A 299 7.56 -21.06 -14.06
N VAL A 300 8.75 -21.49 -14.47
CA VAL A 300 9.94 -20.64 -14.45
C VAL A 300 10.24 -20.26 -15.88
N ALA A 301 10.22 -18.96 -16.17
CA ALA A 301 10.42 -18.44 -17.51
C ALA A 301 11.34 -17.22 -17.50
N PRO A 302 12.16 -17.05 -18.54
CA PRO A 302 13.00 -15.87 -18.69
C PRO A 302 12.15 -14.64 -19.01
N VAL A 303 12.46 -13.53 -18.35
CA VAL A 303 11.94 -12.20 -18.65
C VAL A 303 13.10 -11.27 -18.91
N ASP A 304 13.01 -10.54 -20.01
CA ASP A 304 14.01 -9.57 -20.40
C ASP A 304 13.69 -8.16 -19.87
N SER A 305 14.71 -7.51 -19.30
CA SER A 305 14.68 -6.09 -18.98
C SER A 305 15.60 -5.35 -19.96
N ASN A 306 15.02 -4.52 -20.83
CA ASN A 306 15.70 -3.99 -22.03
C ASN A 306 16.46 -2.67 -21.83
N PHE A 307 16.48 -2.10 -20.62
CA PHE A 307 17.05 -0.77 -20.36
C PHE A 307 17.80 -0.71 -19.03
N GLN A 308 18.62 -1.72 -18.73
CA GLN A 308 19.44 -1.65 -17.53
C GLN A 308 20.73 -0.89 -17.83
N ILE A 309 20.97 0.19 -17.11
CA ILE A 309 22.21 0.98 -17.23
C ILE A 309 23.32 0.27 -16.46
N ASN A 310 24.47 0.07 -17.12
CA ASN A 310 25.74 -0.20 -16.47
C ASN A 310 26.36 1.15 -16.10
N TRP A 311 26.47 1.52 -14.82
CA TRP A 311 26.97 2.86 -14.50
C TRP A 311 28.49 3.00 -14.64
N ALA A 312 29.24 1.90 -14.59
CA ALA A 312 30.68 1.89 -14.84
C ALA A 312 31.03 2.11 -16.32
N THR A 313 30.26 1.54 -17.25
CA THR A 313 30.52 1.70 -18.70
C THR A 313 29.57 2.67 -19.40
N LEU A 314 28.49 3.08 -18.71
CA LEU A 314 27.37 3.87 -19.24
C LEU A 314 26.61 3.22 -20.40
N ASP A 315 26.77 1.91 -20.58
CA ASP A 315 26.04 1.15 -21.60
C ASP A 315 24.64 0.79 -21.15
N ILE A 316 23.71 0.77 -22.12
CA ILE A 316 22.37 0.21 -21.94
C ILE A 316 22.43 -1.28 -22.29
N MET A 317 22.12 -2.12 -21.32
CA MET A 317 22.18 -3.57 -21.45
C MET A 317 20.81 -4.21 -21.31
N LYS A 318 20.65 -5.32 -22.03
CA LYS A 318 19.56 -6.27 -21.84
C LYS A 318 19.95 -7.27 -20.74
N LYS A 319 19.15 -7.36 -19.68
CA LYS A 319 19.33 -8.39 -18.64
C LYS A 319 18.15 -9.35 -18.62
N THR A 320 18.43 -10.63 -18.84
CA THR A 320 17.46 -11.71 -18.69
C THR A 320 17.46 -12.16 -17.23
N LYS A 321 16.27 -12.24 -16.63
CA LYS A 321 16.06 -12.78 -15.29
C LYS A 321 15.07 -13.93 -15.37
N LEU A 322 15.33 -15.02 -14.66
CA LEU A 322 14.35 -16.08 -14.49
C LEU A 322 13.31 -15.62 -13.46
N VAL A 323 12.04 -15.66 -13.84
CA VAL A 323 10.92 -15.30 -12.98
C VAL A 323 10.06 -16.54 -12.77
N LYS A 324 9.74 -16.83 -11.50
CA LYS A 324 8.77 -17.85 -11.13
C LYS A 324 7.37 -17.25 -11.17
N LEU A 325 6.53 -17.78 -12.05
CA LEU A 325 5.10 -17.56 -12.12
C LEU A 325 4.40 -18.62 -11.29
N SER A 326 3.69 -18.18 -10.25
CA SER A 326 2.81 -19.03 -9.44
C SER A 326 1.78 -18.13 -8.78
N THR A 327 0.65 -18.68 -8.38
CA THR A 327 -0.31 -17.95 -7.53
C THR A 327 0.26 -17.85 -6.12
N PRO A 328 0.50 -16.65 -5.56
CA PRO A 328 0.91 -16.53 -4.17
C PRO A 328 -0.29 -16.84 -3.26
N THR A 329 -0.48 -18.11 -2.95
CA THR A 329 -1.38 -18.52 -1.87
C THR A 329 -0.76 -18.12 -0.52
N ASN A 330 -1.59 -17.76 0.46
CA ASN A 330 -1.22 -17.58 1.88
C ASN A 330 -0.38 -16.34 2.25
N THR A 331 -0.23 -15.32 1.40
CA THR A 331 0.55 -14.12 1.80
C THR A 331 -0.22 -13.13 2.67
N LYS A 332 -1.55 -13.13 2.60
CA LYS A 332 -2.41 -12.15 3.32
C LYS A 332 -3.75 -12.69 3.82
N ARG A 333 -4.18 -13.86 3.32
CA ARG A 333 -5.42 -14.56 3.69
C ARG A 333 -5.18 -16.04 3.51
N GLU A 334 -5.86 -16.85 4.31
CA GLU A 334 -5.80 -18.30 4.22
C GLU A 334 -6.92 -18.79 3.28
N PRO A 335 -6.63 -19.60 2.24
CA PRO A 335 -7.65 -20.14 1.36
C PRO A 335 -8.53 -21.16 2.07
N VAL A 336 -9.83 -21.10 1.78
CA VAL A 336 -10.86 -22.03 2.23
C VAL A 336 -11.26 -22.90 1.05
N TYR A 337 -11.18 -24.21 1.25
CA TYR A 337 -11.53 -25.21 0.25
C TYR A 337 -12.82 -25.91 0.63
N ASP A 338 -13.63 -26.26 -0.36
CA ASP A 338 -14.80 -27.11 -0.15
C ASP A 338 -14.41 -28.61 -0.09
N ASN A 339 -15.41 -29.48 0.01
CA ASN A 339 -15.22 -30.93 0.08
C ASN A 339 -14.56 -31.52 -1.19
N ASN A 340 -14.64 -30.83 -2.32
CA ASN A 340 -14.04 -31.23 -3.59
C ASN A 340 -12.60 -30.70 -3.76
N GLN A 341 -12.07 -30.02 -2.75
CA GLN A 341 -10.80 -29.28 -2.80
C GLN A 341 -10.81 -28.09 -3.76
N ASP A 342 -11.99 -27.58 -4.13
CA ASP A 342 -12.11 -26.36 -4.90
C ASP A 342 -11.95 -25.15 -3.98
N TRP A 343 -11.18 -24.15 -4.43
CA TRP A 343 -10.97 -22.91 -3.66
C TRP A 343 -12.24 -22.06 -3.70
N VAL A 344 -12.98 -21.99 -2.59
CA VAL A 344 -14.29 -21.33 -2.54
C VAL A 344 -14.28 -20.00 -1.80
N ASP A 345 -13.38 -19.79 -0.83
CA ASP A 345 -13.28 -18.52 -0.10
C ASP A 345 -11.90 -18.33 0.55
N THR A 346 -11.73 -17.32 1.39
CA THR A 346 -10.53 -17.03 2.14
C THR A 346 -10.86 -16.58 3.56
N ASN A 347 -10.25 -17.18 4.56
CA ASN A 347 -10.31 -16.70 5.93
C ASN A 347 -9.43 -15.44 6.09
N PRO A 348 -9.85 -14.46 6.91
CA PRO A 348 -8.98 -13.36 7.31
C PRO A 348 -7.77 -13.89 8.07
N VAL A 349 -6.66 -13.14 8.05
CA VAL A 349 -5.52 -13.46 8.92
C VAL A 349 -5.87 -12.95 10.32
N ASN A 350 -5.69 -13.82 11.32
CA ASN A 350 -5.83 -13.41 12.71
C ASN A 350 -4.59 -12.61 13.13
N VAL A 351 -4.77 -11.33 13.43
CA VAL A 351 -3.68 -10.42 13.79
C VAL A 351 -3.74 -10.13 15.28
N LYS A 352 -2.75 -10.63 16.02
CA LYS A 352 -2.43 -10.16 17.38
C LYS A 352 -1.17 -9.32 17.29
N ASP A 353 -1.35 -8.05 17.00
CA ASP A 353 -0.25 -7.11 16.80
C ASP A 353 -0.32 -5.99 17.82
N TYR A 354 0.27 -6.25 18.98
CA TYR A 354 0.44 -5.27 20.05
C TYR A 354 1.82 -4.61 20.00
N ALA A 355 2.59 -4.85 18.93
CA ALA A 355 3.98 -4.48 18.82
C ALA A 355 4.21 -3.48 17.68
N ARG A 356 4.77 -2.34 18.04
CA ARG A 356 6.13 -2.12 17.57
C ARG A 356 7.02 -1.85 18.77
#